data_AF-A0A4Q3GUR1-F1
#
_entry.id   AF-A0A4Q3GUR1-F1
#
_cell.length_a   1.000
_cell.length_b   1.000
_cell.length_c   1.000
_cell.angle_alpha   90.00
_cell.angle_beta   90.00
_cell.angle_gamma   90.00
#
_symmetry.space_group_name_H-M   'P 1'
#
loop_
_entity.id
_entity.type
_entity.pdbx_description
1 polymer ?
#
loop_
_entity_poly.entity_id
_entity_poly.type
_entity_poly.pdbx_seq_one_letter_code
_entity_poly.pdbx_strand_id
1 'polypeptide(L)'
;MISTIAKSKVHIASGLVLIVFVASHFANHAFGMVSITMMERGREMFSLVWRSWPGTTLLYGALLAHFLLALDALWRRHTLRMPVSEAIKIVFGLSLPLLLAEHVIATRLEYALTGFDRGYPEVLRGIGVSSTNIAYYVVVVIVVWAHGCLGLWFWLRGRAWFQRFAPVFHMLASISGRDSPKTIFIASETGILSICRRQS
;
A
#
# COMPACT_ATOMS: atom_id res chain seq x y z
N MET A 1 15.15 19.21 -22.49
CA MET A 1 14.32 18.01 -22.72
C MET A 1 14.93 16.84 -21.96
N ILE A 2 14.26 16.30 -20.93
CA ILE A 2 14.78 15.17 -20.12
C ILE A 2 14.72 13.89 -20.96
N SER A 3 15.82 13.12 -21.00
CA SER A 3 15.89 11.88 -21.77
C SER A 3 14.94 10.79 -21.24
N THR A 4 14.50 9.88 -22.11
CA THR A 4 13.62 8.76 -21.74
C THR A 4 14.21 7.89 -20.62
N ILE A 5 15.53 7.71 -20.62
CA ILE A 5 16.25 6.97 -19.57
C ILE A 5 16.14 7.71 -18.22
N ALA A 6 16.33 9.03 -18.21
CA ALA A 6 16.21 9.83 -16.99
C ALA A 6 14.78 9.80 -16.44
N LYS A 7 13.76 9.93 -17.30
CA LYS A 7 12.34 9.78 -16.90
C LYS A 7 12.08 8.41 -16.25
N SER A 8 12.56 7.33 -16.86
CA SER A 8 12.40 5.98 -16.31
C SER A 8 13.05 5.82 -14.93
N LYS A 9 14.28 6.32 -14.76
CA LYS A 9 14.97 6.29 -13.46
C LYS A 9 14.22 7.06 -12.37
N VAL A 10 13.73 8.26 -12.69
CA VAL A 10 12.94 9.08 -11.74
C VAL A 10 11.62 8.39 -11.38
N HIS A 11 10.93 7.78 -12.36
CA HIS A 11 9.68 7.06 -12.10
C HIS A 11 9.89 5.86 -11.16
N ILE A 12 11.00 5.13 -11.33
CA ILE A 12 11.36 4.01 -10.45
C ILE A 12 11.73 4.53 -9.06
N ALA A 13 12.61 5.53 -8.97
CA ALA A 13 13.06 6.09 -7.69
C ALA A 13 11.90 6.66 -6.87
N SER A 14 11.00 7.40 -7.52
CA SER A 14 9.78 7.91 -6.87
C SER A 14 8.87 6.78 -6.40
N GLY A 15 8.66 5.74 -7.21
CA GLY A 15 7.91 4.55 -6.78
C GLY A 15 8.52 3.83 -5.58
N LEU A 16 9.86 3.77 -5.51
CA LEU A 16 10.59 3.19 -4.38
C LEU A 16 10.42 3.99 -3.08
N VAL A 17 10.47 5.32 -3.17
CA VAL A 17 10.19 6.19 -2.01
C VAL A 17 8.76 5.95 -1.50
N LEU A 18 7.79 5.88 -2.41
CA LEU A 18 6.38 5.70 -2.05
C LEU A 18 6.11 4.32 -1.41
N ILE A 19 6.70 3.23 -1.93
CA ILE A 19 6.50 1.90 -1.31
C ILE A 19 7.16 1.83 0.09
N VAL A 20 8.30 2.48 0.31
CA VAL A 20 8.93 2.55 1.63
C VAL A 20 8.07 3.37 2.60
N PHE A 21 7.52 4.49 2.14
CA PHE A 21 6.55 5.27 2.92
C PHE A 21 5.33 4.42 3.31
N VAL A 22 4.67 3.78 2.34
CA VAL A 22 3.49 2.93 2.58
C VAL A 22 3.83 1.75 3.51
N ALA A 23 4.95 1.07 3.28
CA ALA A 23 5.35 -0.07 4.11
C ALA A 23 5.61 0.34 5.57
N SER A 24 6.32 1.45 5.79
CA SER A 24 6.53 1.98 7.14
C SER A 24 5.23 2.44 7.80
N HIS A 25 4.29 2.99 7.03
CA HIS A 25 2.98 3.39 7.51
C HIS A 25 2.12 2.18 7.92
N PHE A 26 2.09 1.13 7.12
CA PHE A 26 1.35 -0.10 7.43
C PHE A 26 1.98 -0.88 8.58
N ALA A 27 3.32 -0.90 8.67
CA ALA A 27 4.02 -1.45 9.83
C ALA A 27 3.59 -0.73 11.11
N ASN A 28 3.39 0.60 11.04
CA ASN A 28 2.88 1.35 12.18
C ASN A 28 1.47 0.91 12.58
N HIS A 29 0.54 0.79 11.63
CA HIS A 29 -0.82 0.29 11.91
C HIS A 29 -0.84 -1.14 12.46
N ALA A 30 0.10 -1.99 12.02
CA ALA A 30 0.23 -3.35 12.53
C ALA A 30 0.55 -3.39 14.03
N PHE A 31 1.22 -2.38 14.59
CA PHE A 31 1.40 -2.25 16.05
C PHE A 31 0.07 -2.10 16.80
N GLY A 32 -0.99 -1.64 16.13
CA GLY A 32 -2.35 -1.60 16.69
C GLY A 32 -2.89 -2.98 17.09
N MET A 33 -2.38 -4.07 16.51
CA MET A 33 -2.71 -5.44 16.94
C MET A 33 -2.10 -5.79 18.29
N VAL A 34 -1.03 -5.09 18.71
CA VAL A 34 -0.36 -5.29 20.01
C VAL A 34 -0.92 -4.33 21.04
N SER A 35 -0.86 -3.02 20.77
CA SER A 35 -1.47 -1.99 21.64
C SER A 35 -1.50 -0.62 20.97
N ILE A 36 -2.43 0.24 21.41
CA ILE A 36 -2.50 1.64 20.98
C ILE A 36 -1.24 2.41 21.36
N THR A 37 -0.65 2.14 22.54
CA THR A 37 0.59 2.80 22.99
C THR A 37 1.77 2.51 22.07
N MET A 38 1.91 1.28 21.59
CA MET A 38 2.97 0.90 20.64
C MET A 38 2.76 1.59 19.29
N MET A 39 1.51 1.65 18.84
CA MET A 39 1.11 2.33 17.61
C MET A 39 1.40 3.84 17.67
N GLU A 40 1.18 4.48 18.83
CA GLU A 40 1.49 5.90 19.06
C GLU A 40 2.99 6.17 19.07
N ARG A 41 3.80 5.34 19.75
CA ARG A 41 5.27 5.44 19.70
C ARG A 41 5.80 5.28 18.27
N GLY A 42 5.25 4.33 17.53
CA GLY A 42 5.59 4.18 16.12
C GLY A 42 5.12 5.37 15.28
N ARG A 43 3.99 6.03 15.63
CA ARG A 43 3.52 7.28 15.00
C ARG A 43 4.53 8.40 15.14
N GLU A 44 5.08 8.56 16.34
CA GLU A 44 6.09 9.57 16.64
C GLU A 44 7.33 9.33 15.78
N MET A 45 7.86 8.10 15.77
CA MET A 45 8.99 7.71 14.93
C MET A 45 8.73 7.91 13.43
N PHE A 46 7.55 7.50 12.96
CA PHE A 46 7.11 7.70 11.59
C PHE A 46 7.03 9.20 11.24
N SER A 47 6.52 10.02 12.16
CA SER A 47 6.38 11.46 12.00
C SER A 47 7.74 12.16 11.99
N LEU A 48 8.68 11.76 12.85
CA LEU A 48 10.04 12.31 12.86
C LEU A 48 10.71 12.19 11.49
N VAL A 49 10.51 11.08 10.80
CA VAL A 49 11.05 10.87 9.45
C VAL A 49 10.20 11.62 8.41
N TRP A 50 8.91 11.31 8.33
CA TRP A 50 8.07 11.69 7.19
C TRP A 50 7.31 13.01 7.34
N ARG A 51 7.40 13.68 8.49
CA ARG A 51 6.94 15.06 8.70
C ARG A 51 8.09 16.04 8.87
N SER A 52 9.34 15.58 8.89
CA SER A 52 10.49 16.47 8.75
C SER A 52 10.45 17.24 7.42
N TRP A 53 11.13 18.38 7.35
CA TRP A 53 11.29 19.14 6.10
C TRP A 53 11.82 18.25 4.94
N PRO A 54 12.95 17.53 5.08
CA PRO A 54 13.44 16.68 4.00
C PRO A 54 12.51 15.51 3.67
N GLY A 55 11.90 14.86 4.67
CA GLY A 55 10.98 13.75 4.43
C GLY A 55 9.71 14.18 3.69
N THR A 56 9.20 15.36 4.02
CA THR A 56 8.01 15.94 3.37
C THR A 56 8.29 16.34 1.93
N THR A 57 9.41 17.01 1.66
CA THR A 57 9.84 17.36 0.30
C THR A 57 10.06 16.11 -0.56
N LEU A 58 10.72 15.09 0.01
CA LEU A 58 10.96 13.83 -0.67
C LEU A 58 9.65 13.09 -0.99
N LEU A 59 8.73 13.02 -0.03
CA LEU A 59 7.44 12.34 -0.20
C LEU A 59 6.57 13.00 -1.25
N TYR A 60 6.33 14.32 -1.16
CA TYR A 60 5.49 15.03 -2.12
C TYR A 60 6.16 15.12 -3.50
N GLY A 61 7.48 15.30 -3.56
CA GLY A 61 8.24 15.25 -4.80
C GLY A 61 8.14 13.89 -5.47
N ALA A 62 8.28 12.80 -4.71
CA ALA A 62 8.10 11.45 -5.22
C ALA A 62 6.66 11.19 -5.68
N LEU A 63 5.65 11.58 -4.90
CA LEU A 63 4.24 11.42 -5.27
C LEU A 63 3.92 12.13 -6.59
N LEU A 64 4.31 13.40 -6.70
CA LEU A 64 4.08 14.20 -7.90
C LEU A 64 4.82 13.62 -9.11
N ALA A 65 6.11 13.31 -8.96
CA ALA A 65 6.91 12.74 -10.04
C ALA A 65 6.36 11.38 -10.49
N HIS A 66 6.00 10.50 -9.56
CA HIS A 66 5.41 9.19 -9.85
C HIS A 66 4.12 9.34 -10.64
N PHE A 67 3.20 10.18 -10.14
CA PHE A 67 1.90 10.39 -10.76
C PHE A 67 2.01 10.99 -12.16
N LEU A 68 2.78 12.09 -12.32
CA LEU A 68 2.94 12.74 -13.62
C LEU A 68 3.64 11.83 -14.64
N LEU A 69 4.67 11.09 -14.23
CA LEU A 69 5.37 10.16 -15.12
C LEU A 69 4.53 8.93 -15.48
N ALA A 70 3.65 8.48 -14.58
CA ALA A 70 2.68 7.43 -14.87
C ALA A 70 1.62 7.90 -15.88
N LEU A 71 1.08 9.12 -15.71
CA LEU A 71 0.16 9.73 -16.67
C LEU A 71 0.81 9.97 -18.03
N ASP A 72 2.03 10.49 -18.05
CA ASP A 72 2.84 10.70 -19.26
C ASP A 72 3.11 9.37 -19.99
N ALA A 73 3.32 8.28 -19.25
CA ALA A 73 3.44 6.94 -19.82
C ALA A 73 2.12 6.41 -20.38
N LEU A 74 0.99 6.66 -19.71
CA LEU A 74 -0.34 6.27 -20.17
C LEU A 74 -0.76 7.05 -21.42
N TRP A 75 -0.53 8.36 -21.43
CA TRP A 75 -0.86 9.27 -22.53
C TRP A 75 -0.16 8.89 -23.83
N ARG A 76 1.08 8.41 -23.75
CA ARG A 76 1.85 7.94 -24.92
C ARG A 76 1.37 6.61 -25.51
N ARG A 77 0.41 5.92 -24.89
CA ARG A 77 -0.07 4.63 -25.41
C ARG A 77 -1.08 4.88 -26.52
N HIS A 78 -0.82 4.31 -27.69
CA HIS A 78 -1.74 4.40 -28.84
C HIS A 78 -2.87 3.35 -28.81
N THR A 79 -2.82 2.38 -27.88
CA THR A 79 -3.85 1.35 -27.74
C THR A 79 -4.11 1.03 -26.27
N LEU A 80 -5.37 0.71 -25.94
CA LEU A 80 -5.79 0.24 -24.61
C LEU A 80 -5.76 -1.28 -24.48
N ARG A 81 -5.34 -2.02 -25.52
CA ARG A 81 -5.13 -3.46 -25.44
C ARG A 81 -3.88 -3.74 -24.59
N MET A 82 -4.10 -4.30 -23.41
CA MET A 82 -3.04 -4.58 -22.44
C MET A 82 -3.35 -5.86 -21.64
N PRO A 83 -2.32 -6.54 -21.10
CA PRO A 83 -2.55 -7.65 -20.17
C PRO A 83 -3.32 -7.18 -18.93
N VAL A 84 -4.15 -8.06 -18.37
CA VAL A 84 -5.03 -7.76 -17.22
C VAL A 84 -4.25 -7.19 -16.03
N SER A 85 -3.03 -7.69 -15.76
CA SER A 85 -2.19 -7.19 -14.67
C SER A 85 -1.73 -5.74 -14.85
N GLU A 86 -1.54 -5.28 -16.09
CA GLU A 86 -1.23 -3.89 -16.39
C GLU A 86 -2.47 -3.00 -16.22
N ALA A 87 -3.64 -3.49 -16.66
CA ALA A 87 -4.90 -2.79 -16.46
C ALA A 87 -5.21 -2.60 -14.96
N ILE A 88 -5.09 -3.66 -14.16
CA ILE A 88 -5.29 -3.59 -12.70
C ILE A 88 -4.34 -2.57 -12.06
N LYS A 89 -3.06 -2.59 -12.44
CA LYS A 89 -2.08 -1.64 -11.90
C LYS A 89 -2.48 -0.18 -12.19
N ILE A 90 -2.93 0.10 -13.42
CA ILE A 90 -3.39 1.44 -13.83
C ILE A 90 -4.66 1.82 -13.07
N VAL A 91 -5.66 0.95 -13.02
CA VAL A 91 -6.93 1.20 -12.32
C VAL A 91 -6.69 1.49 -10.84
N PHE A 92 -5.88 0.69 -10.17
CA PHE A 92 -5.51 0.94 -8.78
C PHE A 92 -4.76 2.26 -8.64
N GLY A 93 -3.75 2.52 -9.47
CA GLY A 93 -2.97 3.76 -9.40
C GLY A 93 -3.82 5.03 -9.59
N LEU A 94 -4.80 4.98 -10.49
CA LEU A 94 -5.72 6.09 -10.74
C LEU A 94 -6.83 6.22 -9.69
N SER A 95 -7.22 5.14 -9.02
CA SER A 95 -8.21 5.20 -7.94
C SER A 95 -7.62 5.71 -6.62
N LEU A 96 -6.31 5.54 -6.41
CA LEU A 96 -5.64 5.93 -5.16
C LEU A 96 -5.84 7.41 -4.76
N PRO A 97 -5.72 8.42 -5.64
CA PRO A 97 -6.00 9.80 -5.27
C PRO A 97 -7.41 10.01 -4.70
N LEU A 98 -8.41 9.34 -5.26
CA LEU A 98 -9.80 9.44 -4.81
C LEU A 98 -10.01 8.69 -3.48
N LEU A 99 -9.44 7.49 -3.36
CA LEU A 99 -9.53 6.66 -2.17
C LEU A 99 -8.75 7.22 -0.96
N LEU A 100 -7.70 7.99 -1.21
CA LEU A 100 -6.83 8.54 -0.17
C LEU A 100 -7.16 9.98 0.19
N ALA A 101 -8.02 10.67 -0.57
CA ALA A 101 -8.28 12.10 -0.39
C ALA A 101 -8.69 12.44 1.04
N GLU A 102 -9.73 11.78 1.56
CA GLU A 102 -10.23 12.01 2.92
C GLU A 102 -9.16 11.72 3.98
N HIS A 103 -8.46 10.58 3.84
CA HIS A 103 -7.40 10.19 4.76
C HIS A 103 -6.25 11.23 4.81
N VAL A 104 -5.80 11.71 3.65
CA VAL A 104 -4.72 12.70 3.55
C VAL A 104 -5.18 14.06 4.07
N ILE A 105 -6.42 14.48 3.78
CA ILE A 105 -6.98 15.72 4.30
C ILE A 105 -7.01 15.69 5.83
N ALA A 106 -7.55 14.61 6.40
CA ALA A 106 -7.70 14.46 7.84
C ALA A 106 -6.38 14.32 8.61
N THR A 107 -5.32 13.77 8.00
CA THR A 107 -4.07 13.44 8.74
C THR A 107 -2.88 14.32 8.40
N ARG A 108 -2.89 14.97 7.23
CA ARG A 108 -1.78 15.80 6.74
C ARG A 108 -2.19 17.24 6.53
N LEU A 109 -3.27 17.49 5.79
CA LEU A 109 -3.67 18.86 5.48
C LEU A 109 -4.11 19.61 6.73
N GLU A 110 -4.90 18.97 7.58
CA GLU A 110 -5.32 19.58 8.84
C GLU A 110 -4.12 19.94 9.73
N TYR A 111 -3.18 19.01 9.92
CA TYR A 111 -1.95 19.29 10.66
C TYR A 111 -1.17 20.47 10.06
N ALA A 112 -1.06 20.54 8.73
CA ALA A 112 -0.35 21.63 8.06
C ALA A 112 -1.03 23.00 8.23
N LEU A 113 -2.36 23.03 8.37
CA LEU A 113 -3.14 24.27 8.50
C LEU A 113 -3.30 24.72 9.95
N THR A 114 -3.48 23.78 10.89
CA THR A 114 -3.85 24.08 12.28
C THR A 114 -2.74 23.79 13.27
N GLY A 115 -1.71 23.04 12.87
CA GLY A 115 -0.69 22.49 13.78
C GLY A 115 -1.22 21.38 14.69
N PHE A 116 -2.50 21.00 14.58
CA PHE A 116 -3.11 20.01 15.44
C PHE A 116 -2.65 18.61 15.06
N ASP A 117 -1.85 18.00 15.93
CA ASP A 117 -1.37 16.64 15.74
C ASP A 117 -2.37 15.62 16.31
N ARG A 118 -3.17 15.01 15.44
CA ARG A 118 -4.06 13.92 15.84
C ARG A 118 -3.26 12.67 16.22
N GLY A 119 -3.44 12.23 17.47
CA GLY A 119 -3.05 10.91 17.91
C GLY A 119 -3.95 9.82 17.33
N TYR A 120 -3.53 8.56 17.51
CA TYR A 120 -4.32 7.43 17.06
C TYR A 120 -5.74 7.34 17.63
N PRO A 121 -5.99 7.64 18.93
CA PRO A 121 -7.36 7.64 19.48
C PRO A 121 -8.30 8.60 18.76
N GLU A 122 -7.82 9.79 18.38
CA GLU A 122 -8.59 10.79 17.66
C GLU A 122 -8.89 10.34 16.23
N VAL A 123 -7.90 9.76 15.54
CA VAL A 123 -8.08 9.20 14.19
C VAL A 123 -9.09 8.06 14.19
N LEU A 124 -9.00 7.13 15.14
CA LEU A 124 -9.93 6.00 15.23
C LEU A 124 -11.37 6.46 15.55
N ARG A 125 -11.53 7.49 16.40
CA ARG A 125 -12.83 8.12 16.63
C ARG A 125 -13.36 8.82 15.38
N GLY A 126 -12.51 9.52 14.64
CA GLY A 126 -12.87 10.23 13.41
C GLY A 126 -13.29 9.30 12.26
N ILE A 127 -12.63 8.14 12.13
CA ILE A 127 -13.02 7.09 11.17
C ILE A 127 -14.42 6.54 11.51
N GLY A 128 -14.73 6.39 12.80
CA GLY A 128 -15.97 5.78 13.26
C GLY A 128 -16.00 4.26 13.05
N VAL A 129 -16.58 3.53 14.00
CA VAL A 129 -16.58 2.05 14.01
C VAL A 129 -17.73 1.41 13.22
N SER A 130 -18.16 2.04 12.12
CA SER A 130 -19.19 1.43 11.26
C SER A 130 -18.59 0.34 10.37
N SER A 131 -19.36 -0.73 10.12
CA SER A 131 -18.91 -1.82 9.23
C SER A 131 -18.53 -1.33 7.84
N THR A 132 -19.23 -0.31 7.33
CA THR A 132 -18.96 0.32 6.03
C THR A 132 -17.61 1.05 6.04
N ASN A 133 -17.31 1.83 7.08
CA ASN A 133 -16.04 2.56 7.15
C ASN A 133 -14.87 1.59 7.32
N ILE A 134 -15.03 0.56 8.14
CA ILE A 134 -14.00 -0.49 8.29
C ILE A 134 -13.75 -1.17 6.94
N ALA A 135 -14.80 -1.59 6.24
CA ALA A 135 -14.67 -2.23 4.92
C ALA A 135 -13.98 -1.29 3.91
N TYR A 136 -14.33 -0.01 3.91
CA TYR A 136 -13.68 1.00 3.07
C TYR A 136 -12.17 1.06 3.31
N TYR A 137 -11.74 1.27 4.56
CA TYR A 137 -10.31 1.37 4.88
C TYR A 137 -9.55 0.07 4.61
N VAL A 138 -10.18 -1.10 4.79
CA VAL A 138 -9.61 -2.39 4.39
C VAL A 138 -9.38 -2.43 2.87
N VAL A 139 -10.35 -2.00 2.07
CA VAL A 139 -10.20 -1.91 0.61
C VAL A 139 -9.09 -0.94 0.23
N VAL A 140 -9.01 0.23 0.86
CA VAL A 140 -7.94 1.20 0.62
C VAL A 140 -6.57 0.57 0.87
N VAL A 141 -6.38 -0.09 2.01
CA VAL A 141 -5.12 -0.78 2.34
C VAL A 141 -4.77 -1.83 1.29
N ILE A 142 -5.73 -2.67 0.89
CA ILE A 142 -5.52 -3.70 -0.13
C ILE A 142 -5.12 -3.07 -1.46
N VAL A 143 -5.83 -2.05 -1.92
CA VAL A 143 -5.57 -1.38 -3.21
C VAL A 143 -4.20 -0.71 -3.22
N VAL A 144 -3.86 0.05 -2.17
CA VAL A 144 -2.54 0.69 -2.01
C VAL A 144 -1.43 -0.35 -2.01
N TRP A 145 -1.57 -1.42 -1.21
CA TRP A 145 -0.56 -2.48 -1.13
C TRP A 145 -0.40 -3.22 -2.44
N ALA A 146 -1.50 -3.63 -3.07
CA ALA A 146 -1.49 -4.35 -4.33
C ALA A 146 -0.87 -3.52 -5.45
N HIS A 147 -1.20 -2.23 -5.55
CA HIS A 147 -0.57 -1.31 -6.49
C HIS A 147 0.95 -1.24 -6.29
N GLY A 148 1.40 -1.09 -5.04
CA GLY A 148 2.81 -1.07 -4.67
C GLY A 148 3.56 -2.35 -5.04
N CYS A 149 2.99 -3.51 -4.65
CA CYS A 149 3.54 -4.82 -4.96
C CYS A 149 3.60 -5.10 -6.46
N LEU A 150 2.53 -4.76 -7.20
CA LEU A 150 2.53 -4.88 -8.67
C LEU A 150 3.61 -3.99 -9.28
N GLY A 151 3.71 -2.73 -8.87
CA GLY A 151 4.75 -1.81 -9.33
C GLY A 151 6.16 -2.37 -9.13
N LEU A 152 6.44 -2.87 -7.93
CA LEU A 152 7.70 -3.51 -7.57
C LEU A 152 7.99 -4.76 -8.42
N TRP A 153 6.99 -5.63 -8.58
CA TRP A 153 7.10 -6.82 -9.42
C TRP A 153 7.37 -6.48 -10.89
N PHE A 154 6.65 -5.52 -11.47
CA PHE A 154 6.85 -5.07 -12.85
C PHE A 154 8.26 -4.51 -13.07
N TRP A 155 8.85 -3.86 -12.07
CA TRP A 155 10.22 -3.38 -12.12
C TRP A 155 11.25 -4.51 -11.98
N LEU A 156 11.05 -5.42 -11.04
CA LEU A 156 12.03 -6.48 -10.73
C LEU A 156 12.01 -7.64 -11.73
N ARG A 157 10.87 -7.98 -12.33
CA ARG A 157 10.70 -9.16 -13.22
C ARG A 157 11.63 -9.18 -14.43
N GLY A 158 12.13 -8.02 -14.87
CA GLY A 158 13.07 -7.89 -15.99
C GLY A 158 14.54 -8.02 -15.60
N ARG A 159 14.87 -8.15 -14.30
CA ARG A 159 16.26 -8.21 -13.82
C ARG A 159 16.72 -9.66 -13.68
N ALA A 160 17.85 -10.00 -14.29
CA ALA A 160 18.41 -11.36 -14.30
C ALA A 160 18.62 -11.95 -12.90
N TRP A 161 19.08 -11.14 -11.93
CA TRP A 161 19.25 -11.60 -10.55
C TRP A 161 17.91 -11.97 -9.89
N PHE A 162 16.85 -11.20 -10.16
CA PHE A 162 15.53 -11.46 -9.58
C PHE A 162 14.93 -12.75 -10.15
N GLN A 163 15.10 -13.00 -11.45
CA GLN A 163 14.70 -14.27 -12.06
C GLN A 163 15.50 -15.46 -11.53
N ARG A 164 16.77 -15.27 -11.13
CA ARG A 164 17.59 -16.30 -10.52
C ARG A 164 17.13 -16.68 -9.11
N PHE A 165 16.55 -15.75 -8.35
CA PHE A 165 15.99 -16.01 -7.02
C PHE A 165 14.49 -16.35 -7.05
N ALA A 166 13.78 -16.11 -8.15
CA ALA A 166 12.38 -16.50 -8.30
C ALA A 166 12.11 -17.98 -7.95
N PRO A 167 12.94 -18.97 -8.36
CA PRO A 167 12.79 -20.36 -7.95
C PRO A 167 12.90 -20.56 -6.44
N VAL A 168 13.73 -19.78 -5.74
CA VAL A 168 13.89 -19.87 -4.28
C VAL A 168 12.63 -19.39 -3.57
N PHE A 169 11.99 -18.32 -4.05
CA PHE A 169 10.68 -17.89 -3.53
C PHE A 169 9.59 -18.92 -3.80
N HIS A 170 9.55 -19.54 -4.98
CA HIS A 170 8.63 -20.64 -5.29
C HIS A 170 8.91 -21.88 -4.42
N MET A 171 10.19 -22.16 -4.14
CA MET A 171 10.61 -23.25 -3.27
C MET A 171 10.22 -22.99 -1.82
N LEU A 172 10.42 -21.77 -1.30
CA LEU A 172 9.97 -21.39 0.04
C LEU A 172 8.44 -21.37 0.16
N ALA A 173 7.73 -20.90 -0.87
CA ALA A 173 6.26 -20.95 -0.91
C ALA A 173 5.74 -22.40 -0.97
N SER A 174 6.41 -23.28 -1.71
CA SER A 174 6.03 -24.71 -1.79
C SER A 174 6.49 -25.53 -0.58
N ILE A 175 7.54 -25.11 0.12
CA ILE A 175 7.95 -25.67 1.42
C ILE A 175 6.98 -25.24 2.52
N SER A 176 6.53 -23.98 2.51
CA SER A 176 5.43 -23.52 3.39
C SER A 176 4.08 -24.15 3.05
N GLY A 177 3.94 -24.72 1.85
CA GLY A 177 2.75 -25.45 1.39
C GLY A 177 2.90 -26.98 1.43
N ARG A 178 3.96 -27.52 2.05
CA ARG A 178 4.21 -28.97 2.12
C ARG A 178 3.49 -29.65 3.31
N ASP A 179 2.43 -29.05 3.84
CA ASP A 179 1.49 -29.75 4.73
C ASP A 179 0.05 -29.51 4.23
N SER A 180 -0.28 -30.00 3.03
CA SER A 180 -1.57 -30.65 2.74
C SER A 180 -1.70 -31.06 1.26
N PRO A 181 -1.65 -32.37 0.94
CA PRO A 181 -2.05 -32.87 -0.36
C PRO A 181 -3.58 -32.96 -0.40
N LYS A 182 -4.20 -32.22 -1.32
CA LYS A 182 -5.53 -32.55 -1.89
C LYS A 182 -6.73 -32.64 -0.92
N THR A 183 -6.98 -31.66 -0.05
CA THR A 183 -8.30 -31.51 0.61
C THR A 183 -8.63 -30.06 0.97
N ILE A 184 -8.76 -29.14 0.00
CA ILE A 184 -9.42 -27.83 0.21
C ILE A 184 -10.37 -27.56 -0.97
N PHE A 185 -11.27 -28.49 -1.18
CA PHE A 185 -12.61 -28.26 -1.69
C PHE A 185 -13.48 -29.00 -0.68
N ILE A 186 -14.49 -28.34 -0.11
CA ILE A 186 -15.32 -28.77 1.03
C ILE A 186 -14.67 -28.56 2.42
N ALA A 187 -14.62 -27.30 2.87
CA ALA A 187 -14.67 -26.94 4.30
C ALA A 187 -14.97 -25.43 4.46
N SER A 188 -16.08 -24.93 3.89
CA SER A 188 -16.45 -23.51 4.01
C SER A 188 -17.77 -23.23 4.76
N GLU A 189 -18.31 -24.18 5.53
CA GLU A 189 -19.56 -23.93 6.28
C GLU A 189 -19.52 -24.25 7.77
N THR A 190 -18.53 -24.99 8.28
CA THR A 190 -18.51 -25.43 9.69
C THR A 190 -17.73 -24.53 10.65
N GLY A 191 -16.87 -23.63 10.17
CA GLY A 191 -16.04 -22.76 11.03
C GLY A 191 -16.74 -21.51 11.57
N ILE A 192 -17.68 -20.95 10.82
CA ILE A 192 -18.36 -19.69 11.20
C ILE A 192 -19.44 -19.92 12.26
N LEU A 193 -20.07 -21.11 12.28
CA LEU A 193 -21.10 -21.47 13.27
C LEU A 193 -20.54 -21.79 14.67
N SER A 194 -19.25 -22.12 14.78
CA SER A 194 -18.60 -22.44 16.06
C SER A 194 -18.37 -21.20 16.93
N ILE A 195 -18.19 -20.02 16.32
CA ILE A 195 -17.96 -18.75 17.03
C ILE A 195 -19.27 -18.20 17.62
N CYS A 196 -20.42 -18.37 16.94
CA CYS A 196 -21.72 -17.93 17.47
C CYS A 196 -22.23 -18.76 18.65
N ARG A 197 -21.78 -20.01 18.84
CA ARG A 197 -22.27 -20.88 19.93
C ARG A 197 -21.45 -20.80 21.23
N ARG A 198 -20.38 -19.99 21.25
CA ARG A 198 -19.52 -19.80 22.43
C ARG A 198 -19.73 -18.46 23.16
N GLN A 199 -20.71 -17.67 22.71
CA GLN A 199 -21.12 -16.40 23.32
C GLN A 199 -22.63 -16.32 23.58
N SER A 200 -23.31 -17.48 23.69
CA SER A 200 -24.68 -17.61 24.22
C SER A 200 -24.67 -18.46 25.47
#